data_AF-A0A348VVP3-F1
#
_entry.id   AF-A0A348VVP3-F1
#
_cell.length_a   1.000
_cell.length_b   1.000
_cell.length_c   1.000
_cell.angle_alpha   90.00
_cell.angle_beta   90.00
_cell.angle_gamma   90.00
#
_symmetry.space_group_name_H-M   'P 1'
#
loop_
_entity.id
_entity.type
_entity.pdbx_description
1 polymer ?
#
loop_
_entity_poly.entity_id
_entity_poly.type
_entity_poly.pdbx_seq_one_letter_code
_entity_poly.pdbx_strand_id
1 'polypeptide(L)'
;MNIMSTYEAIFIINANLPDDETAGVIKKMQDVVAKQGGEIVTFEDWGKKKLAYEVQKQKRGHYVYFRMKGGAAMVSELERRVKL
;
A
#
# COMPACT_ATOMS: atom_id res chain seq x y z
N MET A 1 -18.37 17.96 -10.79
CA MET A 1 -17.03 18.38 -10.34
C MET A 1 -16.30 17.12 -9.86
N ASN A 2 -15.25 16.67 -10.55
CA ASN A 2 -14.49 15.50 -10.10
C ASN A 2 -13.50 15.98 -9.03
N ILE A 3 -13.87 15.89 -7.75
CA ILE A 3 -13.00 16.33 -6.65
C ILE A 3 -11.90 15.29 -6.48
N MET A 4 -10.66 15.65 -6.79
CA MET A 4 -9.49 14.84 -6.44
C MET A 4 -9.10 15.17 -5.00
N SER A 5 -9.30 14.20 -4.11
CA SER A 5 -8.92 14.31 -2.71
C SER A 5 -7.53 13.73 -2.50
N THR A 6 -6.81 14.28 -1.52
CA THR A 6 -5.54 13.72 -1.06
C THR A 6 -5.81 12.64 -0.03
N TYR A 7 -5.14 11.51 -0.17
CA TYR A 7 -5.22 10.36 0.73
C TYR A 7 -3.83 9.91 1.15
N GLU A 8 -3.77 9.24 2.29
CA GLU A 8 -2.59 8.54 2.76
C GLU A 8 -2.95 7.09 3.06
N ALA A 9 -2.05 6.18 2.70
CA ALA A 9 -2.22 4.76 2.96
C ALA A 9 -0.90 4.16 3.46
N ILE A 10 -0.99 3.40 4.54
CA ILE A 10 0.08 2.51 4.99
C ILE A 10 -0.46 1.10 4.88
N PHE A 11 0.30 0.22 4.23
CA PHE A 11 0.01 -1.20 4.20
C PHE A 11 1.23 -2.00 4.63
N ILE A 12 0.96 -3.20 5.14
CA ILE A 12 1.97 -4.08 5.71
C ILE A 12 1.99 -5.36 4.88
N ILE A 13 3.16 -5.65 4.30
CA ILE A 13 3.43 -6.88 3.57
C ILE A 13 4.05 -7.89 4.55
N ASN A 14 3.79 -9.19 4.34
CA ASN A 14 4.43 -10.25 5.12
C ASN A 14 5.96 -10.15 5.01
N ALA A 15 6.64 -9.97 6.15
CA ALA A 15 8.09 -9.73 6.19
C ALA A 15 8.95 -10.93 5.75
N ASN A 16 8.34 -12.13 5.62
CA ASN A 16 9.02 -13.34 5.17
C ASN A 16 9.00 -13.52 3.65
N LEU A 17 8.30 -12.65 2.90
CA LEU A 17 8.37 -12.70 1.45
C LEU A 17 9.79 -12.34 0.98
N PRO A 18 10.26 -12.96 -0.11
CA PRO A 18 11.43 -12.51 -0.84
C PRO A 18 11.32 -11.05 -1.27
N ASP A 19 12.46 -10.39 -1.47
CA ASP A 19 12.51 -8.96 -1.79
C ASP A 19 11.90 -8.67 -3.18
N ASP A 20 12.06 -9.58 -4.14
CA ASP A 20 11.46 -9.48 -5.48
C ASP A 20 9.94 -9.64 -5.44
N GLU A 21 9.42 -10.56 -4.62
CA GLU A 21 7.98 -10.69 -4.39
C GLU A 21 7.40 -9.45 -3.69
N THR A 22 8.13 -8.90 -2.72
CA THR A 22 7.76 -7.67 -2.02
C THR A 22 7.67 -6.49 -2.99
N ALA A 23 8.69 -6.31 -3.83
CA ALA A 23 8.69 -5.30 -4.89
C ALA A 23 7.53 -5.51 -5.88
N GLY A 24 7.20 -6.76 -6.20
CA GLY A 24 6.05 -7.12 -7.04
C GLY A 24 4.71 -6.70 -6.43
N VAL A 25 4.54 -6.86 -5.11
CA VAL A 25 3.35 -6.37 -4.38
C VAL A 25 3.28 -4.85 -4.41
N ILE A 26 4.38 -4.15 -4.14
CA ILE A 26 4.44 -2.68 -4.19
C ILE A 26 4.05 -2.18 -5.58
N LYS A 27 4.62 -2.76 -6.64
CA LYS A 27 4.30 -2.40 -8.02
C LYS A 27 2.82 -2.61 -8.36
N LYS A 28 2.23 -3.73 -7.92
CA LYS A 28 0.79 -3.99 -8.09
C LYS A 28 -0.07 -2.90 -7.44
N MET A 29 0.33 -2.39 -6.28
CA MET A 29 -0.36 -1.29 -5.60
C MET A 29 -0.19 0.04 -6.35
N GLN A 30 1.01 0.32 -6.87
CA GLN A 30 1.26 1.50 -7.71
C GLN A 30 0.43 1.48 -8.99
N ASP A 31 0.34 0.33 -9.66
CA ASP A 31 -0.45 0.13 -10.87
C ASP A 31 -1.95 0.37 -10.62
N VAL A 32 -2.45 0.04 -9.42
CA VAL A 32 -3.85 0.28 -9.04
C VAL A 32 -4.15 1.76 -8.98
N VAL A 33 -3.26 2.54 -8.35
CA VAL A 33 -3.38 4.00 -8.29
C VAL A 33 -3.43 4.58 -9.70
N ALA A 34 -2.47 4.21 -10.55
CA ALA A 34 -2.40 4.66 -11.93
C ALA A 34 -3.64 4.28 -12.75
N LYS A 35 -4.11 3.03 -12.66
CA LYS A 35 -5.28 2.53 -13.40
C LYS A 35 -6.59 3.23 -13.00
N GLN A 36 -6.67 3.73 -11.78
CA GLN A 36 -7.85 4.47 -11.29
C GLN A 36 -7.72 5.99 -11.50
N GLY A 37 -6.75 6.43 -12.30
CA GLY A 37 -6.52 7.85 -12.58
C GLY A 37 -5.99 8.64 -11.38
N GLY A 38 -5.43 7.94 -10.39
CA GLY A 38 -4.77 8.55 -9.24
C GLY A 38 -3.32 8.88 -9.51
N GLU A 39 -2.77 9.77 -8.69
CA GLU A 39 -1.38 10.20 -8.71
C GLU A 39 -0.74 9.83 -7.37
N ILE A 40 0.43 9.18 -7.42
CA ILE A 40 1.27 8.99 -6.22
C ILE A 40 2.13 10.24 -6.06
N VAL A 41 1.84 11.02 -5.03
CA VAL A 41 2.59 12.24 -4.67
C VAL A 41 3.87 11.87 -3.92
N THR A 42 3.81 10.84 -3.08
CA THR A 42 4.95 10.39 -2.27
C THR A 42 4.87 8.88 -2.07
N PHE A 43 6.01 8.21 -2.22
CA PHE A 43 6.19 6.80 -1.96
C PHE A 43 7.39 6.60 -1.06
N GLU A 44 7.20 5.88 0.03
CA GLU A 44 8.27 5.50 0.94
C GLU A 44 8.18 4.00 1.24
N ASP A 45 9.29 3.30 1.03
CA ASP A 45 9.49 1.95 1.52
C ASP A 45 10.22 2.03 2.87
N TRP A 46 9.51 1.68 3.94
CA TRP A 46 10.02 1.72 5.31
C TRP A 46 10.69 0.41 5.73
N GLY A 47 10.63 -0.62 4.89
CA GLY A 47 11.23 -1.92 5.14
C GLY A 47 10.61 -2.69 6.30
N LYS A 48 11.33 -3.72 6.74
CA LYS A 48 10.90 -4.67 7.78
C LYS A 48 10.98 -4.05 9.18
N LYS A 49 9.84 -3.78 9.82
CA LYS A 49 9.75 -3.28 11.20
C LYS A 49 9.04 -4.27 12.12
N LYS A 50 9.27 -4.14 13.44
CA LYS A 50 8.58 -4.94 14.46
C LYS A 50 7.15 -4.42 14.61
N LEU A 51 6.17 -5.34 14.64
CA LEU A 51 4.77 -5.02 14.90
C LEU A 51 4.57 -4.79 16.41
N ALA A 52 3.57 -3.98 16.78
CA ALA A 52 3.22 -3.75 18.18
C ALA A 52 2.73 -5.04 18.86
N TYR A 53 2.08 -5.92 18.09
CA TYR A 53 1.61 -7.24 18.50
C TYR A 53 1.66 -8.20 17.31
N GLU A 54 1.47 -9.48 17.57
CA GLU A 54 1.53 -10.51 16.53
C GLU A 54 0.31 -10.46 15.62
N VAL A 55 0.52 -10.41 14.30
CA VAL A 55 -0.54 -10.48 13.29
C VAL A 55 -0.29 -11.72 12.46
N GLN A 56 -1.28 -12.63 12.38
CA GLN A 56 -1.15 -13.92 11.66
C GLN A 56 0.15 -14.69 11.99
N LYS A 57 0.50 -14.76 13.28
CA LYS A 57 1.73 -15.41 13.77
C LYS A 57 3.05 -14.73 13.36
N GLN A 58 2.99 -13.50 12.85
CA GLN A 58 4.16 -12.70 12.49
C GLN A 58 4.39 -11.56 13.48
N LYS A 59 5.64 -11.38 13.89
CA LYS A 59 6.08 -10.27 14.78
C LYS A 59 6.70 -9.11 14.03
N ARG A 60 6.90 -9.25 12.72
CA ARG A 60 7.47 -8.22 11.83
C ARG A 60 6.60 -8.10 10.59
N GLY A 61 6.58 -6.90 10.02
CA GLY A 61 5.92 -6.58 8.75
C GLY A 61 6.79 -5.64 7.93
N HIS A 62 6.68 -5.71 6.61
CA HIS A 62 7.34 -4.77 5.70
C HIS A 62 6.38 -3.62 5.41
N TYR A 63 6.75 -2.41 5.85
CA TYR A 63 5.87 -1.24 5.81
C TYR A 63 6.08 -0.44 4.53
N VAL A 64 4.97 -0.02 3.93
CA VAL A 64 4.98 0.82 2.74
C VAL A 64 3.99 1.96 2.93
N TYR A 65 4.42 3.19 2.63
CA TYR A 65 3.62 4.40 2.74
C TYR A 65 3.43 5.06 1.37
N PHE A 66 2.17 5.32 1.03
CA PHE A 66 1.77 6.09 -0.15
C PHE A 66 1.02 7.35 0.27
N ARG A 67 1.43 8.50 -0.26
CA ARG A 67 0.61 9.72 -0.34
C ARG A 67 0.10 9.88 -1.75
N MET A 68 -1.21 10.00 -1.93
CA MET A 68 -1.86 9.92 -3.24
C MET A 68 -2.92 10.99 -3.41
N LYS A 69 -3.20 11.35 -4.67
CA LYS A 69 -4.39 12.12 -5.06
C LYS A 69 -5.26 11.25 -5.96
N GLY A 70 -6.58 11.28 -5.78
CA GLY A 70 -7.48 10.51 -6.62
C GLY A 70 -8.94 10.63 -6.20
N GLY A 71 -9.79 9.79 -6.80
CA GLY A 71 -11.20 9.67 -6.45
C GLY A 71 -11.49 8.46 -5.56
N ALA A 72 -12.73 8.35 -5.07
CA ALA A 72 -13.16 7.27 -4.19
C ALA A 72 -12.96 5.85 -4.76
N ALA A 73 -13.03 5.69 -6.09
CA ALA A 73 -12.78 4.41 -6.77
C ALA A 73 -11.34 3.90 -6.57
N MET A 74 -10.36 4.82 -6.52
CA MET A 74 -8.95 4.49 -6.23
C MET A 74 -8.82 3.89 -4.84
N VAL A 75 -9.38 4.57 -3.83
CA VAL A 75 -9.34 4.12 -2.43
C VAL A 75 -10.03 2.77 -2.28
N SER A 76 -11.22 2.61 -2.87
CA SER A 76 -11.99 1.37 -2.80
C SER A 76 -11.23 0.17 -3.39
N GLU A 77 -10.55 0.35 -4.53
CA GLU A 77 -9.77 -0.73 -5.15
C GLU A 77 -8.47 -1.04 -4.38
N LEU A 78 -7.82 -0.04 -3.79
CA LEU A 78 -6.68 -0.26 -2.90
C LEU A 78 -7.09 -1.08 -1.67
N GLU A 79 -8.17 -0.68 -0.99
CA GLU A 79 -8.69 -1.41 0.16
C GLU A 79 -9.05 -2.85 -0.19
N ARG A 80 -9.68 -3.09 -1.35
CA ARG A 80 -10.04 -4.43 -1.82
C ARG A 80 -8.82 -5.35 -1.98
N ARG A 81 -7.66 -4.79 -2.32
CA ARG A 81 -6.41 -5.54 -2.51
C ARG A 81 -5.60 -5.73 -1.25
N VAL A 82 -5.77 -4.86 -0.27
CA VAL A 82 -5.10 -4.95 1.04
C VAL A 82 -5.88 -5.83 2.01
N LYS A 83 -7.20 -5.96 1.85
CA LYS A 83 -8.02 -6.81 2.70
C LYS A 83 -7.56 -8.27 2.61
N LEU A 84 -7.26 -8.83 3.80
CA LEU A 84 -7.03 -10.24 4.09
C LEU A 84 -8.30 -11.05 3.88
#